data_AF-A0AAU5DIU8-F1
#
_entry.id   AF-A0AAU5DIU8-F1
#
_cell.length_a   1.000
_cell.length_b   1.000
_cell.length_c   1.000
_cell.angle_alpha   90.00
_cell.angle_beta   90.00
_cell.angle_gamma   90.00
#
_symmetry.space_group_name_H-M   'P 1'
#
loop_
_entity.id
_entity.type
_entity.pdbx_description
1 polymer ?
#
loop_
_entity_poly.entity_id
_entity_poly.type
_entity_poly.pdbx_seq_one_letter_code
_entity_poly.pdbx_strand_id
1 'polypeptide(L)'
;MSDTQTEDQDVREHQEEVAGLLPALAQLDRTAAELEEKTASGQEVTAADVSTYEQQAAHARHLVDAAGADHREVAEAEKEHRGDGDKGFATRAMDHAAHPRSFEPTPPPADNGQDRDRDDEEIDL
;
A
#
# COMPACT_ATOMS: atom_id res chain seq x y z
N MET A 1 11.85 42.52 -11.61
CA MET A 1 10.54 42.34 -10.91
C MET A 1 9.70 41.23 -11.53
N SER A 2 10.13 40.59 -12.64
CA SER A 2 9.41 39.47 -13.24
C SER A 2 9.92 38.10 -12.75
N ASP A 3 11.21 38.00 -12.39
CA ASP A 3 11.81 36.73 -11.95
C ASP A 3 11.18 36.20 -10.65
N THR A 4 10.88 37.09 -9.70
CA THR A 4 10.25 36.74 -8.42
C THR A 4 8.81 36.24 -8.57
N GLN A 5 8.09 36.65 -9.62
CA GLN A 5 6.70 36.24 -9.84
C GLN A 5 6.63 34.83 -10.46
N THR A 6 7.62 34.47 -11.28
CA THR A 6 7.73 33.12 -11.87
C THR A 6 8.14 32.10 -10.82
N GLU A 7 9.13 32.41 -9.98
CA GLU A 7 9.58 31.54 -8.89
C GLU A 7 8.44 31.23 -7.89
N ASP A 8 7.63 32.23 -7.53
CA ASP A 8 6.49 32.07 -6.64
C ASP A 8 5.37 31.19 -7.25
N GLN A 9 5.27 31.12 -8.58
CA GLN A 9 4.29 30.27 -9.27
C GLN A 9 4.79 28.83 -9.34
N ASP A 10 6.04 28.61 -9.73
CA ASP A 10 6.66 27.28 -9.81
C ASP A 10 6.64 26.57 -8.44
N VAL A 11 6.89 27.30 -7.34
CA VAL A 11 6.81 26.75 -5.98
C VAL A 11 5.39 26.31 -5.61
N ARG A 12 4.36 27.05 -6.04
CA ARG A 12 2.96 26.67 -5.77
C ARG A 12 2.52 25.47 -6.59
N GLU A 13 2.89 25.43 -7.86
CA GLU A 13 2.59 24.30 -8.74
C GLU A 13 3.22 23.01 -8.19
N HIS A 14 4.47 23.08 -7.72
CA HIS A 14 5.13 21.95 -7.04
C HIS A 14 4.41 21.53 -5.75
N GLN A 15 3.99 22.48 -4.91
CA GLN A 15 3.23 22.17 -3.68
C GLN A 15 1.89 21.49 -3.98
N GLU A 16 1.19 21.91 -5.03
CA GLU A 16 -0.05 21.29 -5.49
C GLU A 16 0.20 19.86 -6.02
N GLU A 17 1.31 19.64 -6.73
CA GLU A 17 1.72 18.32 -7.20
C GLU A 17 2.00 17.37 -6.02
N VAL A 18 2.75 17.82 -5.02
CA VAL A 18 3.02 17.07 -3.78
C VAL A 18 1.73 16.77 -3.01
N ALA A 19 0.82 17.74 -2.89
CA ALA A 19 -0.48 17.52 -2.26
C ALA A 19 -1.34 16.50 -3.02
N GLY A 20 -1.19 16.44 -4.35
CA GLY A 20 -1.82 15.45 -5.22
C GLY A 20 -1.40 14.00 -4.94
N LEU A 21 -0.27 13.78 -4.25
CA LEU A 21 0.20 12.44 -3.84
C LEU A 21 -0.61 11.86 -2.67
N LEU A 22 -1.17 12.73 -1.83
CA LEU A 22 -1.75 12.36 -0.54
C LEU A 22 -2.87 11.30 -0.63
N PRO A 23 -3.78 11.32 -1.62
CA PRO A 23 -4.80 10.27 -1.75
C PRO A 23 -4.21 8.87 -1.98
N ALA A 24 -3.17 8.77 -2.83
CA ALA A 24 -2.52 7.49 -3.11
C ALA A 24 -1.75 6.99 -1.87
N LEU A 25 -1.07 7.89 -1.15
CA LEU A 25 -0.38 7.57 0.09
C LEU A 25 -1.36 7.14 1.20
N ALA A 26 -2.51 7.81 1.34
CA ALA A 26 -3.54 7.43 2.30
C ALA A 26 -4.17 6.07 2.00
N GLN A 27 -4.28 5.70 0.73
CA GLN A 27 -4.74 4.38 0.34
C GLN A 27 -3.70 3.31 0.68
N LEU A 28 -2.43 3.55 0.37
CA LEU A 28 -1.34 2.63 0.68
C LEU A 28 -1.20 2.38 2.18
N ASP A 29 -1.22 3.43 3.01
CA ASP A 29 -1.14 3.32 4.47
C ASP A 29 -2.28 2.46 5.04
N ARG A 30 -3.51 2.69 4.57
CA ARG A 30 -4.68 1.90 5.00
C ARG A 30 -4.56 0.43 4.60
N THR A 31 -4.19 0.14 3.35
CA THR A 31 -4.02 -1.24 2.90
C THR A 31 -2.88 -1.94 3.65
N ALA A 32 -1.78 -1.24 3.94
CA ALA A 32 -0.70 -1.79 4.76
C ALA A 32 -1.16 -2.09 6.19
N ALA A 33 -1.86 -1.15 6.83
CA ALA A 33 -2.40 -1.33 8.18
C ALA A 33 -3.39 -2.50 8.26
N GLU A 34 -4.29 -2.64 7.27
CA GLU A 34 -5.23 -3.76 7.19
C GLU A 34 -4.50 -5.10 7.04
N LEU A 35 -3.45 -5.18 6.22
CA LEU A 35 -2.65 -6.41 6.06
C LEU A 35 -1.89 -6.76 7.35
N GLU A 36 -1.35 -5.76 8.04
CA GLU A 36 -0.67 -5.93 9.33
C GLU A 36 -1.64 -6.42 10.41
N GLU A 37 -2.83 -5.84 10.48
CA GLU A 37 -3.88 -6.27 11.40
C GLU A 37 -4.35 -7.70 11.10
N LYS A 38 -4.63 -8.02 9.83
CA LYS A 38 -5.01 -9.38 9.44
C LYS A 38 -3.94 -10.40 9.82
N THR A 39 -2.68 -10.08 9.53
CA THR A 39 -1.54 -10.94 9.89
C THR A 39 -1.41 -11.12 11.40
N ALA A 40 -1.50 -10.04 12.17
CA ALA A 40 -1.35 -10.07 13.63
C ALA A 40 -2.50 -10.78 14.35
N SER A 41 -3.72 -10.71 13.79
CA SER A 41 -4.92 -11.35 14.33
C SER A 41 -5.14 -12.78 13.82
N GLY A 42 -4.29 -13.25 12.90
CA GLY A 42 -4.44 -14.57 12.25
C GLY A 42 -5.65 -14.66 11.33
N GLN A 43 -6.16 -13.53 10.86
CA GLN A 43 -7.18 -13.49 9.81
C GLN A 43 -6.57 -13.86 8.45
N GLU A 44 -7.42 -14.30 7.54
CA GLU A 44 -7.01 -14.67 6.20
C GLU A 44 -6.44 -13.47 5.43
N VAL A 45 -5.21 -13.62 4.96
CA VAL A 45 -4.56 -12.74 3.98
C VAL A 45 -4.59 -13.44 2.64
N THR A 46 -5.29 -12.86 1.67
CA THR A 46 -5.39 -13.47 0.33
C THR A 46 -4.25 -13.02 -0.57
N ALA A 47 -3.93 -13.80 -1.60
CA ALA A 47 -2.97 -13.38 -2.63
C ALA A 47 -3.39 -12.08 -3.36
N ALA A 48 -4.71 -11.84 -3.46
CA ALA A 48 -5.23 -10.60 -4.04
C ALA A 48 -4.98 -9.38 -3.13
N ASP A 49 -5.07 -9.54 -1.81
CA ASP A 49 -4.74 -8.48 -0.85
C ASP A 49 -3.25 -8.10 -0.98
N VAL A 50 -2.35 -9.09 -1.01
CA VAL A 50 -0.91 -8.88 -1.16
C VAL A 50 -0.60 -8.19 -2.49
N SER A 51 -1.17 -8.68 -3.60
CA SER A 51 -0.94 -8.07 -4.92
C SER A 51 -1.47 -6.63 -5.00
N THR A 52 -2.59 -6.35 -4.34
CA THR A 52 -3.15 -4.98 -4.26
C THR A 52 -2.19 -4.05 -3.53
N TYR A 53 -1.64 -4.48 -2.39
CA TYR A 53 -0.63 -3.72 -1.65
C TYR A 53 0.62 -3.44 -2.49
N GLU A 54 1.17 -4.46 -3.15
CA GLU A 54 2.38 -4.33 -3.98
C GLU A 54 2.17 -3.35 -5.13
N GLN A 55 1.01 -3.41 -5.80
CA GLN A 55 0.65 -2.48 -6.88
C GLN A 55 0.53 -1.04 -6.37
N GLN A 56 -0.11 -0.85 -5.21
CA GLN A 56 -0.23 0.47 -4.59
C GLN A 56 1.14 1.03 -4.17
N ALA A 57 2.03 0.20 -3.60
CA ALA A 57 3.37 0.61 -3.21
C ALA A 57 4.21 1.04 -4.43
N ALA A 58 4.16 0.26 -5.51
CA ALA A 58 4.83 0.60 -6.76
C ALA A 58 4.28 1.88 -7.40
N HIS A 59 2.95 2.04 -7.39
CA HIS A 59 2.30 3.24 -7.92
C HIS A 59 2.64 4.50 -7.09
N ALA A 60 2.57 4.41 -5.76
CA ALA A 60 2.93 5.51 -4.87
C ALA A 60 4.40 5.92 -5.07
N ARG A 61 5.31 4.95 -5.15
CA ARG A 61 6.73 5.20 -5.45
C ARG A 61 6.89 5.93 -6.78
N HIS A 62 6.20 5.48 -7.84
CA HIS A 62 6.27 6.13 -9.14
C HIS A 62 5.82 7.59 -9.09
N LEU A 63 4.71 7.88 -8.39
CA LEU A 63 4.20 9.24 -8.26
C LEU A 63 5.16 10.15 -7.48
N VAL A 64 5.73 9.64 -6.39
CA VAL A 64 6.73 10.36 -5.58
C VAL A 64 7.99 10.67 -6.39
N ASP A 65 8.50 9.67 -7.12
CA ASP A 65 9.67 9.83 -7.99
C ASP A 65 9.39 10.83 -9.13
N ALA A 66 8.17 10.82 -9.69
CA ALA A 66 7.75 11.73 -10.76
C ALA A 66 7.61 13.17 -10.28
N ALA A 67 7.01 13.38 -9.11
CA ALA A 67 6.89 14.69 -8.47
C ALA A 67 8.23 15.22 -7.92
N GLY A 68 9.27 14.37 -7.84
CA GLY A 68 10.52 14.71 -7.18
C GLY A 68 10.36 15.04 -5.69
N ALA A 69 9.28 14.53 -5.08
CA ALA A 69 8.86 14.90 -3.74
C ALA A 69 9.71 14.20 -2.68
N ASP A 70 10.16 14.94 -1.67
CA ASP A 70 10.82 14.36 -0.51
C ASP A 70 9.87 14.10 0.67
N HIS A 71 10.35 13.34 1.67
CA HIS A 71 9.57 13.02 2.87
C HIS A 71 9.09 14.25 3.65
N ARG A 72 9.87 15.33 3.65
CA ARG A 72 9.54 16.56 4.39
C ARG A 72 8.42 17.30 3.66
N GLU A 73 8.50 17.45 2.35
CA GLU A 73 7.48 18.09 1.53
C GLU A 73 6.13 17.38 1.65
N VAL A 74 6.14 16.04 1.55
CA VAL A 74 4.95 15.21 1.72
C VAL A 74 4.36 15.36 3.13
N ALA A 75 5.21 15.41 4.17
CA ALA A 75 4.75 15.58 5.55
C ALA A 75 4.19 16.99 5.83
N GLU A 76 4.73 18.04 5.21
CA GLU A 76 4.14 19.39 5.29
C GLU A 76 2.80 19.43 4.54
N ALA A 77 2.72 18.85 3.34
CA ALA A 77 1.49 18.74 2.58
C ALA A 77 0.39 17.99 3.38
N GLU A 78 0.75 16.92 4.10
CA GLU A 78 -0.16 16.21 4.98
C GLU A 78 -0.73 17.11 6.10
N LYS A 79 0.10 17.96 6.73
CA LYS A 79 -0.36 18.86 7.80
C LYS A 79 -1.36 19.89 7.30
N GLU A 80 -1.18 20.35 6.07
CA GLU A 80 -2.07 21.31 5.42
C GLU A 80 -3.33 20.63 4.85
N HIS A 81 -3.26 19.33 4.58
CA HIS A 81 -4.36 18.54 4.10
C HIS A 81 -5.37 18.21 5.21
N ARG A 82 -6.62 18.66 5.02
CA ARG A 82 -7.77 18.30 5.87
C ARG A 82 -8.44 16.98 5.45
N GLY A 83 -7.69 16.05 4.90
CA GLY A 83 -8.21 14.77 4.42
C GLY A 83 -8.45 13.77 5.56
N ASP A 84 -9.21 12.71 5.25
CA ASP A 84 -9.64 11.66 6.20
C ASP A 84 -8.54 10.64 6.58
N GLY A 85 -7.27 10.95 6.32
CA GLY A 85 -6.15 10.08 6.67
C GLY A 85 -5.78 10.19 8.15
N ASP A 86 -5.31 9.08 8.73
CA ASP A 86 -4.75 9.11 10.08
C ASP A 86 -3.47 9.94 10.12
N LYS A 87 -3.28 10.72 11.18
CA LYS A 87 -2.07 11.54 11.31
C LYS A 87 -0.79 10.71 11.13
N GLY A 88 0.10 11.19 10.29
CA GLY A 88 1.34 10.55 9.88
C GLY A 88 1.19 9.49 8.80
N PHE A 89 0.02 9.35 8.15
CA PHE A 89 -0.20 8.37 7.09
C PHE A 89 0.79 8.56 5.95
N ALA A 90 1.11 9.80 5.58
CA ALA A 90 1.88 10.06 4.38
C ALA A 90 3.34 9.64 4.60
N THR A 91 3.86 9.85 5.82
CA THR A 91 5.21 9.38 6.20
C THR A 91 5.30 7.86 6.22
N ARG A 92 4.31 7.16 6.78
CA ARG A 92 4.28 5.69 6.80
C ARG A 92 4.12 5.11 5.39
N ALA A 93 3.23 5.67 4.58
CA ALA A 93 3.04 5.28 3.20
C ALA A 93 4.31 5.47 2.36
N MET A 94 5.04 6.57 2.55
CA MET A 94 6.33 6.78 1.91
C MET A 94 7.35 5.71 2.30
N ASP A 95 7.37 5.27 3.56
CA ASP A 95 8.20 4.13 3.98
C ASP A 95 7.80 2.83 3.28
N HIS A 96 6.50 2.53 3.16
CA HIS A 96 6.03 1.37 2.41
C HIS A 96 6.35 1.46 0.89
N ALA A 97 6.32 2.66 0.30
CA ALA A 97 6.66 2.86 -1.10
C ALA A 97 8.17 2.67 -1.36
N ALA A 98 9.02 3.12 -0.45
CA ALA A 98 10.48 2.97 -0.53
C ALA A 98 10.95 1.56 -0.13
N HIS A 99 10.30 0.97 0.88
CA HIS A 99 10.63 -0.30 1.49
C HIS A 99 9.37 -1.18 1.66
N PRO A 100 8.84 -1.76 0.56
CA PRO A 100 7.65 -2.61 0.64
C PRO A 100 7.87 -3.78 1.59
N ARG A 101 6.91 -4.03 2.47
CA ARG A 101 6.93 -5.17 3.40
C ARG A 101 6.52 -6.44 2.67
N SER A 102 7.08 -7.57 3.05
CA SER A 102 6.62 -8.88 2.58
C SER A 102 5.43 -9.34 3.42
N PHE A 103 4.32 -9.63 2.77
CA PHE A 103 3.17 -10.31 3.37
C PHE A 103 3.01 -11.69 2.72
N GLU A 104 2.77 -12.71 3.53
CA GLU A 104 2.53 -14.07 3.03
C GLU A 104 1.02 -14.35 3.02
N PRO A 105 0.46 -14.85 1.90
CA PRO A 105 -0.90 -15.34 1.89
C PRO A 105 -1.08 -16.46 2.90
N THR A 106 -2.22 -16.49 3.58
CA THR A 106 -2.55 -17.59 4.47
C THR A 106 -2.64 -18.88 3.65
N PRO A 107 -1.93 -19.96 4.03
CA PRO A 107 -2.03 -21.22 3.32
C PRO A 107 -3.48 -21.71 3.37
N PRO A 108 -3.98 -22.34 2.28
CA PRO A 108 -5.32 -22.92 2.32
C PRO A 108 -5.41 -23.89 3.50
N PRO A 109 -6.58 -23.99 4.17
CA PRO A 109 -6.76 -24.97 5.22
C PRO A 109 -6.36 -26.33 4.67
N ALA A 110 -5.54 -27.07 5.43
CA ALA A 110 -5.13 -28.40 5.04
C ALA A 110 -6.38 -29.18 4.65
N ASP A 111 -6.44 -29.62 3.40
CA ASP A 111 -7.48 -30.51 2.94
C ASP A 111 -7.29 -31.78 3.76
N ASN A 112 -8.02 -31.88 4.87
CA ASN A 112 -8.17 -33.11 5.62
C ASN A 112 -9.07 -34.00 4.77
N GLY A 113 -8.60 -34.32 3.56
CA GLY A 113 -9.06 -35.39 2.72
C GLY A 113 -8.93 -36.62 3.58
N GLN A 114 -10.03 -36.94 4.25
CA GLN A 114 -10.31 -38.27 4.72
C GLN A 114 -10.25 -39.17 3.48
N ASP A 115 -9.06 -39.63 3.13
CA ASP A 115 -8.84 -40.95 2.55
C ASP A 115 -9.43 -41.93 3.57
N ARG A 116 -10.76 -42.04 3.57
CA ARG A 116 -11.45 -43.19 4.12
C ARG A 116 -11.08 -44.32 3.18
N ASP A 117 -10.19 -45.15 3.67
CA ASP A 117 -10.04 -46.57 3.32
C ASP A 117 -11.29 -47.08 2.58
N ARG A 118 -11.21 -47.14 1.24
CA ARG A 118 -12.03 -48.04 0.43
C ARG A 118 -11.10 -49.13 -0.07
N ASP A 119 -10.74 -50.00 0.87
CA ASP A 119 -10.59 -51.41 0.55
C ASP A 119 -11.93 -51.95 0.01
N ASP A 120 -11.84 -52.95 -0.86
CA ASP A 120 -12.90 -53.71 -1.54
C ASP A 120 -13.53 -53.07 -2.80
N GLU A 121 -12.97 -53.41 -3.97
CA GLU A 121 -13.58 -54.45 -4.82
C GLU A 121 -12.61 -54.86 -5.94
N GLU A 122 -12.04 -56.06 -5.80
CA GLU A 122 -11.45 -56.87 -6.87
C GLU A 122 -12.46 -57.01 -8.01
N ILE A 123 -12.16 -56.47 -9.19
CA ILE A 123 -12.88 -56.80 -10.42
C ILE A 123 -11.97 -57.73 -11.21
N ASP A 124 -12.27 -59.02 -11.12
CA ASP A 124 -11.64 -60.09 -11.91
C ASP A 124 -12.00 -59.88 -13.40
N LEU A 125 -11.00 -59.83 -14.27
CA LEU A 125 -11.13 -59.62 -15.73
C LEU A 125 -10.44 -60.76 -16.50
#